data_AF-A0A960V801-F1
#
_entry.id   AF-A0A960V801-F1
#
_cell.length_a   1.000
_cell.length_b   1.000
_cell.length_c   1.000
_cell.angle_alpha   90.00
_cell.angle_beta   90.00
_cell.angle_gamma   90.00
#
_symmetry.space_group_name_H-M   'P 1'
#
loop_
_entity.id
_entity.type
_entity.pdbx_description
1 polymer ?
#
loop_
_entity_poly.entity_id
_entity_poly.type
_entity_poly.pdbx_seq_one_letter_code
_entity_poly.pdbx_strand_id
1 'polypeptide(L)' 'MAFYDVVHFDYSISQKSIELIENYKLSHGLKIPDSIIAASAIVHNIPLLTYNIQDFKFIKGLILYKP' A
#
# COMPACT_ATOMS: atom_id res chain seq x y z
N MET A 1 0.49 23.02 13.78
CA MET A 1 1.23 22.47 12.62
C MET A 1 1.37 20.99 12.87
N ALA A 2 0.89 20.14 11.96
CA ALA A 2 1.15 18.71 12.03
C ALA A 2 2.52 18.44 11.40
N PHE A 3 3.34 17.62 12.07
CA PHE A 3 4.60 17.12 11.53
C PHE A 3 4.37 15.69 11.04
N TYR A 4 4.93 15.34 9.89
CA TYR A 4 4.83 14.01 9.31
C TYR A 4 6.23 13.52 8.95
N ASP A 5 6.49 12.25 9.26
CA ASP A 5 7.69 11.56 8.80
C ASP A 5 7.55 11.20 7.32
N VAL A 6 8.61 11.44 6.55
CA VAL A 6 8.66 11.09 5.13
C VAL A 6 9.35 9.74 4.97
N VAL A 7 8.63 8.77 4.43
CA VAL A 7 9.19 7.47 4.06
C VAL A 7 9.64 7.53 2.60
N HIS A 8 10.90 7.20 2.34
CA HIS A 8 11.44 7.14 0.99
C HIS A 8 11.13 5.79 0.31
N PHE A 9 10.92 5.83 -1.00
CA PHE A 9 10.78 4.63 -1.81
C PHE A 9 12.14 3.94 -1.96
N ASP A 10 12.24 2.68 -1.53
CA ASP A 10 13.47 1.90 -1.56
C ASP A 10 13.27 0.54 -2.26
N TYR A 11 14.31 -0.30 -2.20
CA TYR A 11 14.28 -1.62 -2.80
C TYR A 11 13.19 -2.53 -2.21
N SER A 12 12.98 -2.51 -0.89
CA SER A 12 11.99 -3.36 -0.22
C SER A 12 10.57 -2.97 -0.62
N ILE A 13 10.28 -1.68 -0.70
CA ILE A 13 8.99 -1.17 -1.18
C ILE A 13 8.80 -1.50 -2.67
N SER A 14 9.86 -1.37 -3.48
CA SER A 14 9.82 -1.73 -4.90
C SER A 14 9.47 -3.20 -5.12
N GLN A 15 10.17 -4.11 -4.45
CA GLN A 15 9.89 -5.56 -4.56
C GLN A 15 8.48 -5.90 -4.11
N LYS A 16 8.03 -5.35 -2.98
CA LYS A 16 6.66 -5.59 -2.49
C LYS A 16 5.61 -5.03 -3.45
N SER A 17 5.87 -3.88 -4.06
CA SER A 17 4.95 -3.28 -5.04
C SER A 17 4.80 -4.15 -6.30
N ILE A 18 5.88 -4.75 -6.79
CA ILE A 18 5.85 -5.71 -7.90
C ILE A 18 5.00 -6.92 -7.54
N GLU A 19 5.23 -7.55 -6.37
CA GLU A 19 4.45 -8.69 -5.88
C GLU A 19 2.95 -8.36 -5.80
N LEU A 20 2.60 -7.16 -5.31
CA LEU A 20 1.21 -6.72 -5.25
C LEU A 20 0.59 -6.56 -6.64
N ILE A 21 1.32 -6.00 -7.59
CA ILE A 21 0.84 -5.86 -8.97
C ILE A 21 0.61 -7.23 -9.61
N GLU A 22 1.55 -8.15 -9.47
CA GLU A 22 1.42 -9.52 -10.00
C GLU A 22 0.19 -10.24 -9.44
N ASN A 23 -0.08 -10.08 -8.15
CA ASN A 23 -1.20 -10.73 -7.48
C ASN A 23 -2.57 -10.09 -7.77
N TYR A 24 -2.62 -8.76 -7.94
CA TYR A 24 -3.88 -8.02 -7.90
C TYR A 24 -4.22 -7.22 -9.15
N LYS A 25 -3.31 -7.07 -10.12
CA LYS A 25 -3.57 -6.31 -11.34
C LYS A 25 -4.75 -6.85 -12.14
N LEU A 26 -4.80 -8.16 -12.37
CA LEU A 26 -5.83 -8.79 -13.19
C LEU A 26 -7.14 -9.01 -12.43
N SER A 27 -7.06 -9.30 -11.13
CA SER A 27 -8.22 -9.65 -10.31
C SER A 27 -8.97 -8.43 -9.78
N HIS A 28 -8.24 -7.38 -9.40
CA HIS A 28 -8.80 -6.20 -8.73
C HIS A 28 -8.40 -4.88 -9.39
N GLY A 29 -7.69 -4.93 -10.53
CA GLY A 29 -7.32 -3.73 -11.27
C GLY A 29 -6.26 -2.87 -10.58
N LEU A 30 -5.53 -3.41 -9.60
CA LEU A 30 -4.57 -2.65 -8.80
C LEU A 30 -3.59 -1.86 -9.70
N LYS A 31 -3.42 -0.57 -9.40
CA LYS A 31 -2.57 0.33 -10.18
C LYS A 31 -1.20 0.49 -9.53
N ILE A 32 -0.20 0.85 -10.34
CA ILE A 32 1.19 1.03 -9.88
C ILE A 32 1.30 2.04 -8.73
N PRO A 33 0.63 3.22 -8.76
CA PRO A 33 0.71 4.14 -7.62
C PRO A 33 0.12 3.54 -6.34
N ASP A 34 -1.02 2.85 -6.44
CA ASP A 34 -1.69 2.24 -5.28
C ASP A 34 -0.90 1.07 -4.71
N SER A 35 -0.24 0.28 -5.57
CA SER A 35 0.64 -0.80 -5.11
C SER A 35 1.86 -0.26 -4.37
N ILE A 36 2.41 0.90 -4.78
CA ILE A 36 3.51 1.56 -4.06
C ILE A 36 3.04 2.01 -2.67
N ILE A 37 1.86 2.64 -2.56
CA ILE A 37 1.30 3.09 -1.28
C ILE A 37 1.06 1.89 -0.34
N ALA A 38 0.42 0.83 -0.85
CA ALA A 38 0.16 -0.38 -0.07
C ALA A 38 1.46 -1.09 0.34
N ALA A 39 2.45 -1.17 -0.57
CA ALA A 39 3.75 -1.75 -0.29
C ALA A 39 4.48 -0.99 0.81
N SER A 40 4.50 0.34 0.78
CA SER A 40 5.10 1.15 1.84
C SER A 40 4.47 0.86 3.20
N ALA A 41 3.13 0.81 3.26
CA ALA A 41 2.42 0.52 4.51
C ALA A 41 2.75 -0.90 5.04
N ILE A 42 2.79 -1.90 4.16
CA ILE A 42 3.10 -3.29 4.52
C ILE A 42 4.55 -3.44 4.98
N VAL A 43 5.52 -2.89 4.24
CA VAL A 43 6.96 -3.00 4.55
C VAL A 43 7.29 -2.38 5.90
N HIS A 44 6.67 -1.24 6.22
CA HIS A 44 6.86 -0.58 7.51
C HIS A 44 5.90 -1.08 8.61
N ASN A 45 4.99 -2.02 8.28
CA ASN A 45 3.96 -2.54 9.18
C ASN A 45 3.13 -1.42 9.86
N ILE A 46 2.73 -0.42 9.07
CA ILE A 46 1.92 0.72 9.52
C ILE A 46 0.52 0.68 8.92
N PRO A 47 -0.53 1.10 9.65
CA PRO A 47 -1.87 1.20 9.10
C PRO A 47 -1.96 2.25 7.98
N LEU A 48 -2.62 1.90 6.88
CA LEU A 48 -2.93 2.85 5.81
C LEU A 48 -4.24 3.58 6.10
N LEU A 49 -4.15 4.90 6.24
CA LEU A 49 -5.30 5.79 6.22
C LEU A 49 -5.67 6.10 4.76
N THR A 50 -6.89 5.77 4.35
CA THR A 50 -7.39 6.06 2.99
C THR A 50 -8.91 6.24 3.01
N TYR A 51 -9.39 7.13 2.14
CA TYR A 51 -10.83 7.26 1.85
C TYR A 51 -11.28 6.27 0.77
N ASN A 52 -10.34 5.70 -0.01
CA ASN A 52 -10.63 4.79 -1.12
C ASN A 52 -10.53 3.32 -0.65
N ILE A 53 -11.26 2.99 0.43
CA ILE A 53 -11.16 1.67 1.09
C ILE A 53 -11.33 0.50 0.10
N GLN A 54 -12.20 0.64 -0.90
CA GLN A 54 -12.47 -0.41 -1.89
C GLN A 54 -11.24 -0.79 -2.72
N ASP A 55 -10.34 0.16 -2.97
CA ASP A 55 -9.14 -0.02 -3.79
C ASP A 55 -8.00 -0.73 -3.02
N PHE A 56 -8.14 -0.86 -1.70
CA PHE A 56 -7.09 -1.42 -0.82
C PHE A 56 -7.56 -2.62 0.01
N LYS A 57 -8.86 -2.75 0.29
CA LYS A 57 -9.40 -3.77 1.22
C LYS A 57 -9.13 -5.23 0.81
N PHE A 58 -8.83 -5.48 -0.46
CA PHE A 58 -8.54 -6.82 -0.97
C PHE A 58 -7.06 -7.21 -0.82
N ILE A 59 -6.18 -6.27 -0.49
CA ILE A 59 -4.74 -6.51 -0.38
C ILE A 59 -4.46 -7.26 0.93
N LYS A 60 -3.98 -8.50 0.80
CA LYS A 60 -3.66 -9.34 1.95
C LYS A 60 -2.45 -8.76 2.69
N GLY A 61 -2.54 -8.68 4.01
CA GLY A 61 -1.48 -8.17 4.88
C GLY A 61 -1.45 -6.65 5.02
N LEU A 62 -2.28 -5.91 4.27
CA LEU A 62 -2.45 -4.47 4.47
C LEU A 62 -3.41 -4.21 5.63
N ILE A 63 -2.96 -3.44 6.61
CA ILE A 63 -3.79 -2.98 7.72
C ILE A 63 -4.42 -1.65 7.32
N LEU A 64 -5.76 -1.57 7.27
CA LEU A 64 -6.45 -0.31 7.05
C LEU A 64 -6.77 0.35 8.38
N TYR A 65 -6.40 1.62 8.51
CA TYR A 65 -6.76 2.42 9.67
C TYR A 65 -8.27 2.60 9.72
N LYS A 66 -8.87 2.31 10.88
CA LYS A 66 -10.26 2.64 11.19
C LYS A 66 -10.25 3.71 12.28
N PRO A 67 -10.85 4.88 12.03
CA PRO A 67 -10.97 5.93 13.05
C PRO A 67 -11.83 5.49 14.23
#